data_AF-A0A2M7K375-F1
#
_entry.id   AF-A0A2M7K375-F1
#
_cell.length_a   1.000
_cell.length_b   1.000
_cell.length_c   1.000
_cell.angle_alpha   90.00
_cell.angle_beta   90.00
_cell.angle_gamma   90.00
#
_symmetry.space_group_name_H-M   'P 1'
#
loop_
_entity.id
_entity.type
_entity.pdbx_description
1 polymer ?
#
loop_
_entity_poly.entity_id
_entity_poly.type
_entity_poly.pdbx_seq_one_letter_code
_entity_poly.pdbx_strand_id
1 'polypeptide(L)'
;MFYKMKTILLLTILIFVSLLSYSQENKNTVNKKINHENTVKKQKESYRKIKKRKSKEQIQQLKNGILLIRLKTSENKINALIEMGKIEKANKIKTKQYIENKAILATFKNRFKFCKTAFFYSNKSKYIQENKFSNIFLNDSLLIDSTIVIDSKKPIFIAEFGTLEPDTMIYFSHYSYEPNSDFSVKKTEHYYSSSSNIDIYALIIKDQNFIQLNKPFPYYTRAIFKTIKESPGQMIFIPLALYYAFCEKSYSRTIEKMDVKLLKYYNKAIKRQAI
;
A
#
# COMPACT_ATOMS: atom_id res chain seq x y z
N MET A 1 -54.76 -70.89 -15.14
CA MET A 1 -53.29 -71.06 -15.22
C MET A 1 -52.54 -69.91 -15.94
N PHE A 2 -53.23 -68.89 -16.47
CA PHE A 2 -52.60 -67.76 -17.20
C PHE A 2 -52.21 -66.55 -16.33
N TYR A 3 -52.76 -66.42 -15.10
CA TYR A 3 -52.48 -65.27 -14.25
C TYR A 3 -51.12 -65.34 -13.52
N LYS A 4 -50.66 -66.54 -13.12
CA LYS A 4 -49.37 -66.71 -12.42
C LYS A 4 -48.14 -66.43 -13.30
N MET A 5 -48.24 -66.61 -14.62
CA MET A 5 -47.15 -66.33 -15.56
C MET A 5 -46.95 -64.84 -15.84
N LYS A 6 -48.02 -64.02 -15.83
CA LYS A 6 -47.91 -62.57 -16.03
C LYS A 6 -47.26 -61.87 -14.82
N THR A 7 -47.49 -62.36 -13.62
CA THR A 7 -46.89 -61.78 -12.40
C THR A 7 -45.40 -62.07 -12.29
N ILE A 8 -44.95 -63.25 -12.73
CA ILE A 8 -43.52 -63.62 -12.74
C ILE A 8 -42.75 -62.81 -13.80
N LEU A 9 -43.36 -62.56 -14.98
CA LEU A 9 -42.76 -61.73 -16.03
C LEU A 9 -42.65 -60.24 -15.62
N LEU A 10 -43.60 -59.74 -14.82
CA LEU A 10 -43.57 -58.37 -14.32
C LEU A 10 -42.53 -58.16 -13.21
N LEU A 11 -42.29 -59.18 -12.37
CA LEU A 11 -41.26 -59.13 -11.34
C LEU A 11 -39.83 -59.19 -11.91
N THR A 12 -39.60 -59.95 -12.98
CA THR A 12 -38.27 -60.05 -13.61
C THR A 12 -37.88 -58.76 -14.34
N ILE A 13 -38.84 -58.05 -14.94
CA ILE A 13 -38.60 -56.73 -15.55
C ILE A 13 -38.25 -55.68 -14.48
N LEU A 14 -38.91 -55.71 -13.32
CA LEU A 14 -38.65 -54.76 -12.22
C LEU A 14 -37.26 -54.93 -11.59
N ILE A 15 -36.75 -56.16 -11.51
CA ILE A 15 -35.41 -56.45 -11.00
C ILE A 15 -34.32 -56.02 -12.00
N PHE A 16 -34.60 -56.09 -13.31
CA PHE A 16 -33.65 -55.64 -14.33
C PHE A 16 -33.54 -54.10 -14.40
N VAL A 17 -34.63 -53.38 -14.17
CA VAL A 17 -34.65 -51.89 -14.15
C VAL A 17 -33.90 -51.32 -12.94
N SER A 18 -33.94 -52.00 -11.78
CA SER A 18 -33.18 -51.56 -10.59
C SER A 18 -31.67 -51.80 -10.71
N LEU A 19 -31.24 -52.88 -11.37
CA LEU A 19 -29.81 -53.16 -11.65
C LEU A 19 -29.20 -52.19 -12.67
N LEU A 20 -29.96 -51.77 -13.69
CA LEU A 20 -29.53 -50.74 -14.64
C LEU A 20 -29.43 -49.35 -13.98
N SER A 21 -30.29 -49.06 -13.02
CA SER A 21 -30.27 -47.79 -12.26
C SER A 21 -29.09 -47.72 -11.28
N TYR A 22 -28.72 -48.83 -10.65
CA TYR A 22 -27.57 -48.90 -9.73
C TYR A 22 -26.21 -48.81 -10.46
N SER A 23 -26.12 -49.27 -11.71
CA SER A 23 -24.88 -49.20 -12.51
C SER A 23 -24.56 -47.79 -13.04
N GLN A 24 -25.58 -46.95 -13.24
CA GLN A 24 -25.39 -45.56 -13.69
C GLN A 24 -25.11 -44.57 -12.54
N GLU A 25 -25.57 -44.85 -11.32
CA GLU A 25 -25.36 -43.95 -10.18
C GLU A 25 -23.89 -43.91 -9.73
N ASN A 26 -23.16 -45.04 -9.82
CA ASN A 26 -21.77 -45.15 -9.39
C ASN A 26 -20.77 -44.54 -10.42
N LYS A 27 -21.07 -44.61 -11.72
CA LYS A 27 -20.26 -43.93 -12.77
C LYS A 27 -20.48 -42.42 -12.77
N ASN A 28 -21.69 -41.95 -12.48
CA ASN A 28 -22.01 -40.52 -12.43
C ASN A 28 -21.51 -39.86 -11.15
N THR A 29 -21.50 -40.52 -9.99
CA THR A 29 -20.91 -39.95 -8.76
C THR A 29 -19.39 -39.95 -8.78
N VAL A 30 -18.75 -40.96 -9.38
CA VAL A 30 -17.30 -40.97 -9.60
C VAL A 30 -16.90 -39.93 -10.65
N ASN A 31 -17.60 -39.82 -11.78
CA ASN A 31 -17.34 -38.75 -12.76
C ASN A 31 -17.70 -37.35 -12.23
N LYS A 32 -18.71 -37.20 -11.36
CA LYS A 32 -19.05 -35.91 -10.75
C LYS A 32 -18.07 -35.52 -9.64
N LYS A 33 -17.52 -36.46 -8.85
CA LYS A 33 -16.42 -36.16 -7.91
C LYS A 33 -15.10 -35.87 -8.62
N ILE A 34 -14.76 -36.64 -9.66
CA ILE A 34 -13.56 -36.41 -10.46
C ILE A 34 -13.67 -35.09 -11.25
N ASN A 35 -14.85 -34.74 -11.77
CA ASN A 35 -15.05 -33.45 -12.45
C ASN A 35 -15.16 -32.28 -11.46
N HIS A 36 -15.67 -32.47 -10.24
CA HIS A 36 -15.72 -31.40 -9.24
C HIS A 36 -14.33 -31.13 -8.62
N GLU A 37 -13.49 -32.14 -8.42
CA GLU A 37 -12.07 -31.95 -8.04
C GLU A 37 -11.20 -31.42 -9.19
N ASN A 38 -11.46 -31.84 -10.43
CA ASN A 38 -10.71 -31.34 -11.59
C ASN A 38 -11.13 -29.93 -12.04
N THR A 39 -12.34 -29.46 -11.70
CA THR A 39 -12.76 -28.07 -11.93
C THR A 39 -12.44 -27.12 -10.76
N VAL A 40 -12.18 -27.65 -9.56
CA VAL A 40 -11.72 -26.86 -8.39
C VAL A 40 -10.19 -26.67 -8.38
N LYS A 41 -9.43 -27.40 -9.22
CA LYS A 41 -8.08 -26.98 -9.67
C LYS A 41 -8.15 -25.84 -10.71
N LYS A 42 -8.95 -24.81 -10.45
CA LYS A 42 -8.74 -23.49 -11.05
C LYS A 42 -7.36 -23.04 -10.56
N GLN A 43 -6.33 -23.18 -11.40
CA GLN A 43 -4.93 -22.86 -11.04
C GLN A 43 -4.89 -21.59 -10.20
N LYS A 44 -4.64 -21.73 -8.89
CA LYS A 44 -4.61 -20.60 -7.95
C LYS A 44 -3.56 -19.63 -8.47
N GLU A 45 -4.01 -18.44 -8.86
CA GLU A 45 -3.15 -17.43 -9.47
C GLU A 45 -1.89 -17.26 -8.60
N SER A 46 -0.70 -17.38 -9.20
CA SER A 46 0.56 -17.22 -8.46
C SER A 46 0.54 -15.90 -7.69
N TYR A 47 1.01 -15.91 -6.45
CA TYR A 47 1.12 -14.72 -5.60
C TYR A 47 1.78 -13.53 -6.31
N ARG A 48 2.80 -13.79 -7.14
CA ARG A 48 3.49 -12.77 -7.96
C ARG A 48 2.55 -12.12 -8.98
N LYS A 49 1.66 -12.89 -9.61
CA LYS A 49 0.67 -12.40 -10.56
C LYS A 49 -0.40 -11.57 -9.83
N ILE A 50 -0.90 -12.06 -8.69
CA ILE A 50 -1.85 -11.32 -7.81
C ILE A 50 -1.28 -9.95 -7.42
N LYS A 51 -0.04 -9.90 -6.91
CA LYS A 51 0.63 -8.64 -6.55
C LYS A 51 0.77 -7.67 -7.73
N LYS A 52 1.13 -8.19 -8.89
CA LYS A 52 1.26 -7.39 -10.11
C LYS A 52 -0.10 -6.83 -10.54
N ARG A 53 -1.17 -7.63 -10.49
CA ARG A 53 -2.54 -7.20 -10.79
C ARG A 53 -3.00 -6.13 -9.80
N LYS A 54 -2.90 -6.39 -8.50
CA LYS A 54 -3.24 -5.42 -7.43
C LYS A 54 -2.50 -4.09 -7.62
N SER A 55 -1.22 -4.13 -7.93
CA SER A 55 -0.44 -2.91 -8.16
C SER A 55 -0.85 -2.15 -9.43
N LYS A 56 -1.26 -2.85 -10.50
CA LYS A 56 -1.84 -2.20 -11.68
C LYS A 56 -3.17 -1.50 -11.35
N GLU A 57 -4.03 -2.16 -10.58
CA GLU A 57 -5.29 -1.58 -10.10
C GLU A 57 -5.01 -0.34 -9.22
N GLN A 58 -4.07 -0.44 -8.28
CA GLN A 58 -3.69 0.67 -7.40
C GLN A 58 -3.18 1.89 -8.17
N ILE A 59 -2.35 1.72 -9.21
CA ILE A 59 -1.87 2.89 -9.98
C ILE A 59 -2.99 3.53 -10.80
N GLN A 60 -3.96 2.75 -11.29
CA GLN A 60 -5.14 3.29 -11.97
C GLN A 60 -6.07 4.01 -10.99
N GLN A 61 -6.32 3.41 -9.82
CA GLN A 61 -7.09 4.02 -8.74
C GLN A 61 -6.46 5.33 -8.28
N LEU A 62 -5.14 5.37 -8.09
CA LEU A 62 -4.45 6.60 -7.72
C LEU A 62 -4.55 7.66 -8.82
N LYS A 63 -4.40 7.28 -10.09
CA LYS A 63 -4.51 8.23 -11.22
C LYS A 63 -5.89 8.89 -11.28
N ASN A 64 -6.95 8.11 -11.05
CA ASN A 64 -8.34 8.55 -11.16
C ASN A 64 -8.93 9.05 -9.83
N GLY A 65 -8.20 8.88 -8.73
CA GLY A 65 -8.59 9.22 -7.38
C GLY A 65 -7.97 10.52 -6.90
N ILE A 66 -7.72 10.58 -5.59
CA ILE A 66 -7.05 11.70 -4.94
C ILE A 66 -5.91 11.22 -4.04
N LEU A 67 -4.83 12.00 -4.01
CA LEU A 67 -3.72 11.82 -3.08
C LEU A 67 -3.77 12.89 -1.98
N LEU A 68 -4.09 12.48 -0.77
CA LEU A 68 -4.11 13.34 0.40
C LEU A 68 -2.71 13.45 0.99
N ILE A 69 -2.17 14.67 1.05
CA ILE A 69 -0.84 14.95 1.59
C ILE A 69 -0.96 15.25 3.07
N ARG A 70 -0.41 14.37 3.90
CA ARG A 70 -0.37 14.52 5.35
C ARG A 70 0.81 15.39 5.77
N LEU A 71 0.51 16.56 6.32
CA LEU A 71 1.47 17.52 6.85
C LEU A 71 1.69 17.30 8.34
N LYS A 72 2.92 17.45 8.83
CA LYS A 72 3.26 17.08 10.21
C LYS A 72 2.74 18.09 11.23
N THR A 73 2.34 17.57 12.38
CA THR A 73 2.01 18.32 13.60
C THR A 73 2.85 17.81 14.77
N SER A 74 3.28 18.72 15.64
CA SER A 74 4.11 18.46 16.82
C SER A 74 3.42 18.95 18.10
N GLU A 75 2.09 18.99 18.10
CA GLU A 75 1.25 19.60 19.14
C GLU A 75 1.61 19.10 20.54
N ASN A 76 1.68 17.78 20.75
CA ASN A 76 2.08 17.19 22.03
C ASN A 76 3.45 17.68 22.51
N LYS A 77 4.43 17.76 21.59
CA LYS A 77 5.80 18.22 21.91
C LYS A 77 5.83 19.72 22.21
N ILE A 78 5.05 20.52 21.48
CA ILE A 78 4.93 21.96 21.67
C ILE A 78 4.28 22.25 23.02
N ASN A 79 3.16 21.59 23.32
CA ASN A 79 2.42 21.76 24.57
C ASN A 79 3.27 21.38 25.78
N ALA A 80 3.94 20.22 25.72
CA ALA A 80 4.86 19.81 26.79
C ALA A 80 5.98 20.83 27.03
N LEU A 81 6.53 21.45 25.98
CA LEU A 81 7.55 22.50 26.16
C LEU A 81 6.98 23.77 26.77
N ILE A 82 5.75 24.14 26.42
CA ILE A 82 5.06 25.31 27.00
C ILE A 82 4.80 25.07 28.49
N GLU A 83 4.29 23.89 28.86
CA GLU A 83 4.06 23.48 30.25
C GLU A 83 5.35 23.49 31.08
N MET A 84 6.48 23.14 30.46
CA MET A 84 7.81 23.24 31.09
C MET A 84 8.40 24.66 31.12
N GLY A 85 7.66 25.70 30.70
CA GLY A 85 8.15 27.08 30.62
C GLY A 85 9.17 27.34 29.49
N LYS A 86 9.38 26.38 28.59
CA LYS A 86 10.38 26.43 27.49
C LYS A 86 9.81 27.06 26.22
N ILE A 87 9.27 28.28 26.33
CA ILE A 87 8.51 28.98 25.28
C ILE A 87 9.32 29.15 23.98
N GLU A 88 10.59 29.56 24.07
CA GLU A 88 11.44 29.75 22.88
C GLU A 88 11.63 28.46 22.07
N LYS A 89 11.83 27.32 22.77
CA LYS A 89 11.99 26.01 22.13
C LYS A 89 10.68 25.57 21.45
N ALA A 90 9.54 25.84 22.09
CA ALA A 90 8.23 25.59 21.51
C ALA A 90 8.02 26.41 20.22
N ASN A 91 8.33 27.72 20.26
CA ASN A 91 8.24 28.61 19.10
C ASN A 91 9.17 28.20 17.95
N LYS A 92 10.39 27.75 18.27
CA LYS A 92 11.33 27.23 17.27
C LYS A 92 10.78 26.00 16.55
N ILE A 93 10.20 25.05 17.29
CA ILE A 93 9.58 23.85 16.70
C ILE A 93 8.38 24.23 15.84
N LYS A 94 7.51 25.13 16.33
CA LYS A 94 6.35 25.63 15.58
C LYS A 94 6.75 26.27 14.26
N THR A 95 7.76 27.14 14.29
CA THR A 95 8.29 27.84 13.11
C THR A 95 8.88 26.86 12.09
N LYS A 96 9.70 25.92 12.56
CA LYS A 96 10.31 24.90 11.71
C LYS A 96 9.25 24.03 11.03
N GLN A 97 8.27 23.56 11.80
CA GLN A 97 7.15 22.79 11.26
C GLN A 97 6.37 23.57 10.21
N TYR A 98 6.07 24.86 10.47
CA TYR A 98 5.38 25.73 9.51
C TYR A 98 6.16 25.82 8.19
N ILE A 99 7.47 26.06 8.27
CA ILE A 99 8.35 26.15 7.09
C ILE A 99 8.38 24.84 6.31
N GLU A 100 8.60 23.70 6.98
CA GLU A 100 8.60 22.39 6.33
C GLU A 100 7.25 22.12 5.64
N ASN A 101 6.14 22.34 6.33
CA ASN A 101 4.80 22.11 5.79
C ASN A 101 4.48 23.03 4.61
N LYS A 102 4.86 24.32 4.69
CA LYS A 102 4.65 25.29 3.61
C LYS A 102 5.47 24.91 2.38
N ALA A 103 6.72 24.50 2.56
CA ALA A 103 7.59 24.03 1.48
C ALA A 103 7.02 22.78 0.80
N ILE A 104 6.56 21.79 1.58
CA ILE A 104 5.90 20.58 1.05
C ILE A 104 4.67 20.96 0.23
N LEU A 105 3.78 21.78 0.80
CA LEU A 105 2.54 22.21 0.14
C LEU A 105 2.81 22.90 -1.20
N ALA A 106 3.65 23.93 -1.18
CA ALA A 106 4.00 24.69 -2.38
C ALA A 106 4.62 23.78 -3.44
N THR A 107 5.52 22.88 -3.03
CA THR A 107 6.17 21.94 -3.95
C THR A 107 5.18 20.99 -4.60
N PHE A 108 4.25 20.39 -3.84
CA PHE A 108 3.24 19.50 -4.41
C PHE A 108 2.35 20.24 -5.41
N LYS A 109 1.87 21.44 -5.09
CA LYS A 109 1.05 22.23 -6.03
C LYS A 109 1.79 22.55 -7.33
N ASN A 110 3.07 22.91 -7.23
CA ASN A 110 3.87 23.35 -8.37
C ASN A 110 4.38 22.19 -9.22
N ARG A 111 4.82 21.08 -8.60
CA ARG A 111 5.62 20.04 -9.25
C ARG A 111 4.91 18.70 -9.43
N PHE A 112 3.91 18.37 -8.61
CA PHE A 112 3.23 17.08 -8.70
C PHE A 112 1.97 17.20 -9.56
N LYS A 113 1.90 16.44 -10.65
CA LYS A 113 0.84 16.50 -11.67
C LYS A 113 0.19 15.15 -11.95
N PHE A 114 0.62 14.08 -11.29
CA PHE A 114 0.14 12.73 -11.55
C PHE A 114 -1.38 12.59 -11.31
N CYS A 115 -1.90 13.11 -10.18
CA CYS A 115 -3.32 13.05 -9.82
C CYS A 115 -3.72 14.28 -8.99
N LYS A 116 -5.01 14.42 -8.65
CA LYS A 116 -5.50 15.49 -7.77
C LYS A 116 -4.89 15.34 -6.38
N THR A 117 -4.57 16.45 -5.73
CA THR A 117 -4.02 16.48 -4.37
C THR A 117 -4.87 17.38 -3.45
N ALA A 118 -4.84 17.07 -2.16
CA ALA A 118 -5.35 17.94 -1.10
C ALA A 118 -4.49 17.76 0.16
N PHE A 119 -4.50 18.73 1.07
CA PHE A 119 -3.58 18.76 2.21
C PHE A 119 -4.35 18.73 3.53
N PHE A 120 -3.85 18.00 4.51
CA PHE A 120 -4.42 17.96 5.86
C PHE A 120 -3.32 17.76 6.91
N TYR A 121 -3.61 18.15 8.15
CA TYR A 121 -2.67 17.97 9.27
C TYR A 121 -2.69 16.54 9.82
N SER A 122 -1.55 16.07 10.30
CA SER A 122 -1.39 14.70 10.80
C SER A 122 -2.24 14.37 12.03
N ASN A 123 -2.64 15.36 12.83
CA ASN A 123 -3.60 15.18 13.93
C ASN A 123 -5.05 14.96 13.46
N LYS A 124 -5.33 15.09 12.15
CA LYS A 124 -6.64 14.79 11.56
C LYS A 124 -6.73 13.40 10.91
N SER A 125 -5.73 12.54 11.08
CA SER A 125 -5.72 11.18 10.49
C SER A 125 -6.95 10.34 10.81
N LYS A 126 -7.46 10.42 12.05
CA LYS A 126 -8.67 9.68 12.48
C LYS A 126 -9.91 10.07 11.65
N TYR A 127 -10.05 11.34 11.31
CA TYR A 127 -11.15 11.84 10.48
C TYR A 127 -11.09 11.27 9.05
N ILE A 128 -9.89 11.07 8.50
CA ILE A 128 -9.70 10.45 7.18
C ILE A 128 -10.11 8.97 7.18
N GLN A 129 -9.74 8.22 8.21
CA GLN A 129 -10.14 6.80 8.38
C GLN A 129 -11.66 6.66 8.53
N GLU A 130 -12.29 7.61 9.24
CA GLU A 130 -13.73 7.63 9.49
C GLU A 130 -14.55 8.27 8.35
N ASN A 131 -13.92 8.61 7.21
CA ASN A 131 -14.56 9.32 6.09
C ASN A 131 -15.22 10.66 6.47
N LYS A 132 -14.74 11.32 7.53
CA LYS A 132 -15.21 12.62 8.00
C LYS A 132 -14.38 13.73 7.37
N PHE A 133 -14.77 14.16 6.18
CA PHE A 133 -14.00 15.10 5.35
C PHE A 133 -14.32 16.58 5.56
N SER A 134 -15.30 16.91 6.40
CA SER A 134 -15.69 18.30 6.66
C SER A 134 -14.63 19.02 7.51
N ASN A 135 -14.22 20.22 7.08
CA ASN A 135 -13.38 21.15 7.83
C ASN A 135 -12.00 20.61 8.27
N ILE A 136 -11.36 19.78 7.45
CA ILE A 136 -10.02 19.23 7.76
C ILE A 136 -8.94 19.55 6.71
N PHE A 137 -9.34 20.05 5.54
CA PHE A 137 -8.40 20.34 4.45
C PHE A 137 -7.88 21.77 4.52
N LEU A 138 -6.68 21.95 3.96
CA LEU A 138 -5.91 23.17 4.09
C LEU A 138 -5.78 23.92 2.76
N ASN A 139 -5.88 25.24 2.84
CA ASN A 139 -5.51 26.15 1.75
C ASN A 139 -4.00 26.40 1.69
N ASP A 140 -3.60 27.29 0.77
CA ASP A 140 -2.20 27.68 0.57
C ASP A 140 -1.55 28.28 1.81
N SER A 141 -2.32 28.95 2.66
CA SER A 141 -1.85 29.56 3.89
C SER A 141 -1.78 28.57 5.07
N LEU A 142 -1.98 27.28 4.82
CA LEU A 142 -2.04 26.22 5.84
C LEU A 142 -3.17 26.42 6.86
N LEU A 143 -4.23 27.12 6.46
CA LEU A 143 -5.45 27.33 7.24
C LEU A 143 -6.54 26.38 6.73
N ILE A 144 -7.47 26.01 7.62
CA ILE A 144 -8.62 25.19 7.25
C ILE A 144 -9.45 25.94 6.21
N ASP A 145 -9.83 25.23 5.16
CA ASP A 145 -10.66 25.73 4.08
C ASP A 145 -11.85 24.80 3.87
N SER A 146 -13.03 25.28 4.27
CA SER A 146 -14.29 24.55 4.18
C SER A 146 -14.80 24.40 2.75
N THR A 147 -14.24 25.15 1.79
CA THR A 147 -14.61 25.06 0.37
C THR A 147 -14.01 23.83 -0.31
N ILE A 148 -12.99 23.21 0.28
CA ILE A 148 -12.32 22.03 -0.25
C ILE A 148 -13.18 20.78 0.06
N VAL A 149 -13.91 20.32 -0.95
CA VAL A 149 -14.74 19.11 -0.87
C VAL A 149 -14.05 17.93 -1.56
N ILE A 150 -13.99 16.79 -0.86
CA ILE A 150 -13.46 15.52 -1.37
C ILE A 150 -14.61 14.53 -1.55
N ASP A 151 -14.70 13.97 -2.76
CA ASP A 151 -15.65 12.92 -3.08
C ASP A 151 -15.18 11.58 -2.48
N SER A 152 -15.89 11.13 -1.44
CA SER A 152 -15.60 9.87 -0.73
C SER A 152 -15.80 8.62 -1.59
N LYS A 153 -16.46 8.72 -2.74
CA LYS A 153 -16.64 7.60 -3.67
C LYS A 153 -15.40 7.35 -4.53
N LYS A 154 -14.49 8.32 -4.63
CA LYS A 154 -13.25 8.17 -5.40
C LYS A 154 -12.18 7.46 -4.56
N PRO A 155 -11.24 6.73 -5.19
CA PRO A 155 -10.12 6.15 -4.46
C PRO A 155 -9.29 7.21 -3.74
N ILE A 156 -9.02 6.97 -2.46
CA ILE A 156 -8.22 7.86 -1.60
C ILE A 156 -6.91 7.17 -1.24
N PHE A 157 -5.82 7.87 -1.50
CA PHE A 157 -4.48 7.49 -1.05
C PHE A 157 -3.90 8.59 -0.20
N ILE A 158 -2.89 8.25 0.60
CA ILE A 158 -2.23 9.18 1.50
C ILE A 158 -0.76 9.23 1.16
N ALA A 159 -0.19 10.42 1.08
CA ALA A 159 1.25 10.62 0.96
C ALA A 159 1.80 11.37 2.16
N GLU A 160 2.94 10.92 2.68
CA GLU A 160 3.63 11.60 3.78
C GLU A 160 5.14 11.48 3.70
N PHE A 161 5.84 12.45 4.28
CA PHE A 161 7.28 12.36 4.51
C PHE A 161 7.56 11.69 5.86
N GLY A 162 7.95 10.42 5.83
CA GLY A 162 8.12 9.58 7.01
C GLY A 162 9.31 8.64 6.91
N THR A 163 9.50 7.86 7.97
CA THR A 163 10.42 6.71 7.94
C THR A 163 9.72 5.57 7.22
N LEU A 164 10.43 4.96 6.27
CA LEU A 164 9.95 3.80 5.52
C LEU A 164 9.82 2.62 6.48
N GLU A 165 8.61 2.05 6.57
CA GLU A 165 8.43 0.79 7.29
C GLU A 165 9.18 -0.30 6.52
N PRO A 166 9.98 -1.15 7.20
CA PRO A 166 10.62 -2.28 6.56
C PRO A 166 9.56 -3.08 5.80
N ASP A 167 9.79 -3.28 4.50
CA ASP A 167 8.96 -4.18 3.70
C ASP A 167 9.09 -5.55 4.41
N THR A 168 8.05 -6.03 5.09
CA THR A 168 8.03 -7.35 5.75
C THR A 168 8.19 -8.52 4.76
N MET A 169 8.47 -8.20 3.49
CA MET A 169 8.88 -9.13 2.46
C MET A 169 10.31 -9.59 2.68
N ILE A 170 10.42 -10.75 3.32
CA ILE A 170 11.56 -11.66 3.23
C ILE A 170 11.69 -12.11 1.76
N TYR A 171 12.82 -11.87 1.10
CA TYR A 171 13.06 -12.32 -0.28
C TYR A 171 14.03 -13.49 -0.30
N PHE A 172 13.65 -14.59 -0.95
CA PHE A 172 14.56 -15.69 -1.24
C PHE A 172 15.77 -15.14 -2.02
N SER A 173 16.96 -15.36 -1.48
CA SER A 173 18.22 -14.87 -2.02
C SER A 173 18.86 -15.92 -2.91
N HIS A 174 19.26 -17.02 -2.28
CA HIS A 174 19.91 -18.16 -2.90
C HIS A 174 19.84 -19.34 -1.94
N TYR A 175 20.15 -20.52 -2.48
CA TYR A 175 20.43 -21.69 -1.65
C TYR A 175 21.91 -21.66 -1.27
N SER A 176 22.24 -21.95 -0.02
CA SER A 176 23.58 -22.41 0.31
C SER A 176 23.53 -23.88 0.72
N TYR A 177 24.72 -24.46 0.83
CA TYR A 177 24.94 -25.85 1.20
C TYR A 177 25.78 -25.84 2.45
N GLU A 178 25.14 -26.05 3.60
CA GLU A 178 25.80 -26.06 4.90
C GLU A 178 26.10 -27.51 5.32
N PRO A 179 27.34 -27.82 5.74
CA PRO A 179 27.68 -29.14 6.25
C PRO A 179 27.03 -29.37 7.62
N ASN A 180 26.38 -30.51 7.79
CA ASN A 180 25.93 -31.02 9.08
C ASN A 180 27.10 -31.62 9.87
N SER A 181 26.87 -31.90 11.16
CA SER A 181 27.80 -32.63 12.05
C SER A 181 28.27 -33.97 11.48
N ASP A 182 27.47 -34.56 10.60
CA ASP A 182 27.67 -35.92 10.06
C ASP A 182 28.23 -35.89 8.62
N PHE A 183 28.88 -34.79 8.21
CA PHE A 183 29.46 -34.57 6.87
C PHE A 183 28.47 -34.59 5.69
N SER A 184 27.16 -34.68 5.95
CA SER A 184 26.10 -34.49 4.94
C SER A 184 25.83 -33.00 4.71
N VAL A 185 25.36 -32.62 3.52
CA VAL A 185 25.12 -31.21 3.17
C VAL A 185 23.63 -30.89 3.14
N LYS A 186 23.21 -29.90 3.94
CA LYS A 186 21.82 -29.42 3.97
C LYS A 186 21.68 -28.22 3.04
N LYS A 187 20.71 -28.31 2.13
CA LYS A 187 20.29 -27.18 1.30
C LYS A 187 19.50 -26.20 2.17
N THR A 188 20.10 -25.08 2.52
CA THR A 188 19.47 -24.02 3.33
C THR A 188 19.02 -22.87 2.43
N GLU A 189 17.79 -22.42 2.65
CA GLU A 189 17.23 -21.25 1.97
C GLU A 189 17.68 -19.99 2.69
N HIS A 190 18.55 -19.19 2.06
CA HIS A 190 18.86 -17.88 2.57
C HIS A 190 17.84 -16.87 2.08
N TYR A 191 17.37 -16.08 3.01
CA TYR A 191 16.46 -15.00 2.73
C TYR A 191 17.10 -13.65 3.09
N TYR A 192 17.04 -12.69 2.18
CA TYR A 192 17.27 -11.30 2.53
C TYR A 192 16.01 -10.76 3.20
N SER A 193 16.03 -10.61 4.52
CA SER A 193 15.31 -9.50 5.13
C SER A 193 16.10 -8.23 4.82
N SER A 194 15.44 -7.08 4.73
CA SER A 194 16.13 -5.79 4.62
C SER A 194 16.81 -5.51 5.97
N SER A 195 17.90 -6.23 6.26
CA SER A 195 18.54 -6.42 7.56
C SER A 195 19.47 -5.28 7.98
N SER A 196 19.08 -4.05 7.66
CA SER A 196 19.70 -2.88 8.26
C SER A 196 18.59 -2.03 8.84
N ASN A 197 18.61 -1.83 10.16
CA ASN A 197 17.85 -0.82 10.90
C ASN A 197 18.27 0.60 10.46
N ILE A 198 18.26 0.86 9.16
CA ILE A 198 18.50 2.17 8.57
C ILE A 198 17.12 2.77 8.38
N ASP A 199 16.79 3.75 9.22
CA ASP A 199 15.60 4.57 9.08
C ASP A 199 15.70 5.37 7.77
N ILE A 200 15.15 4.83 6.69
CA ILE A 200 15.13 5.50 5.40
C ILE A 200 14.02 6.55 5.45
N TYR A 201 14.38 7.83 5.49
CA TYR A 201 13.41 8.90 5.32
C TYR A 201 12.99 9.00 3.84
N ALA A 202 11.69 9.06 3.59
CA ALA A 202 11.13 9.02 2.25
C ALA A 202 9.78 9.76 2.17
N LEU A 203 9.40 10.13 0.95
CA LEU A 203 8.00 10.35 0.60
C LEU A 203 7.36 8.97 0.36
N ILE A 204 6.33 8.63 1.13
CA ILE A 204 5.70 7.30 1.18
C ILE A 204 4.22 7.45 0.83
N ILE A 205 3.69 6.52 0.03
CA ILE A 205 2.28 6.40 -0.33
C ILE A 205 1.66 5.23 0.44
N LYS A 206 0.51 5.50 1.06
CA LYS A 206 -0.29 4.62 1.88
C LYS A 206 -1.72 4.55 1.31
N ASP A 207 -2.45 3.51 1.67
CA ASP A 207 -3.90 3.50 1.48
C ASP A 207 -4.61 4.42 2.50
N GLN A 208 -5.93 4.53 2.39
CA GLN A 208 -6.75 5.34 3.30
C GLN A 208 -6.67 4.88 4.77
N ASN A 209 -6.34 3.60 5.00
CA ASN A 209 -6.17 3.04 6.34
C ASN A 209 -4.77 3.30 6.91
N PHE A 210 -3.96 4.12 6.23
CA PHE A 210 -2.57 4.42 6.60
C PHE A 210 -1.63 3.22 6.51
N ILE A 211 -2.01 2.18 5.75
CA ILE A 211 -1.15 1.01 5.50
C ILE A 211 -0.24 1.33 4.32
N GLN A 212 1.07 1.13 4.51
CA GLN A 212 2.06 1.30 3.46
C GLN A 212 1.79 0.36 2.29
N LEU A 213 1.74 0.91 1.07
CA LEU A 213 1.65 0.08 -0.13
C LEU A 213 2.97 -0.68 -0.35
N ASN A 214 2.93 -1.78 -1.09
CA ASN A 214 4.11 -2.63 -1.30
C ASN A 214 4.46 -2.82 -2.78
N LYS A 215 5.64 -3.41 -3.03
CA LYS A 215 6.06 -3.74 -4.38
C LYS A 215 5.04 -4.70 -5.04
N PRO A 216 4.80 -4.57 -6.36
CA PRO A 216 5.58 -3.78 -7.33
C PRO A 216 5.13 -2.32 -7.50
N PHE A 217 4.16 -1.83 -6.72
CA PHE A 217 3.72 -0.44 -6.80
C PHE A 217 4.89 0.49 -6.40
N PRO A 218 5.08 1.64 -7.07
CA PRO A 218 6.14 2.60 -6.74
C PRO A 218 5.79 3.44 -5.48
N TYR A 219 5.65 2.80 -4.32
CA TYR A 219 5.07 3.42 -3.12
C TYR A 219 5.95 4.45 -2.41
N TYR A 220 7.24 4.54 -2.70
CA TYR A 220 8.10 5.51 -2.01
C TYR A 220 9.19 6.09 -2.90
N THR A 221 9.70 7.25 -2.49
CA THR A 221 10.90 7.91 -3.02
C THR A 221 11.74 8.43 -1.86
N ARG A 222 13.03 8.07 -1.81
CA ARG A 222 13.94 8.47 -0.72
C ARG A 222 14.13 9.99 -0.66
N ALA A 223 14.15 10.52 0.56
CA ALA A 223 14.36 11.91 0.90
C ALA A 223 15.71 12.07 1.63
N ILE A 224 16.79 12.22 0.87
CA ILE A 224 18.19 12.10 1.34
C ILE A 224 18.58 13.20 2.34
N PHE A 225 17.89 14.33 2.33
CA PHE A 225 18.29 15.53 3.08
C PHE A 225 18.06 15.46 4.59
N LYS A 226 17.18 14.57 5.08
CA LYS A 226 16.90 14.47 6.52
C LYS A 226 17.85 13.51 7.25
N THR A 227 18.68 12.77 6.51
CA THR A 227 19.71 11.86 7.05
C THR A 227 20.96 12.61 7.49
N ILE A 228 21.16 13.85 7.02
CA ILE A 228 22.16 14.77 7.56
C ILE A 228 21.63 15.23 8.92
N LYS A 229 21.89 14.40 9.92
CA LYS A 229 21.49 14.54 11.31
C LYS A 229 21.74 15.98 11.74
N GLU A 230 20.67 16.65 12.17
CA GLU A 230 20.72 17.99 12.72
C GLU A 230 21.65 17.97 13.94
N SER A 231 22.93 18.28 13.76
CA SER A 231 23.84 18.53 14.86
C SER A 231 23.27 19.76 15.58
N PRO A 232 22.87 19.64 16.86
CA PRO A 232 22.12 20.70 17.54
C PRO A 232 22.88 22.04 17.58
N GLY A 233 24.20 22.01 17.40
CA GLY A 233 25.08 23.20 17.43
C GLY A 233 25.22 23.98 16.11
N GLN A 234 24.95 23.41 14.92
CA GLN A 234 25.25 24.09 13.65
C GLN A 234 24.04 24.74 12.96
N MET A 235 22.81 24.28 13.25
CA MET A 235 21.59 24.87 12.66
C MET A 235 21.12 26.17 13.34
N ILE A 236 21.80 26.63 14.39
CA ILE A 236 21.41 27.83 15.14
C ILE A 236 21.65 29.12 14.32
N PHE A 237 22.54 29.07 13.32
CA PHE A 237 22.95 30.26 12.56
C PHE A 237 22.45 30.33 11.12
N ILE A 238 21.61 29.40 10.65
CA ILE A 238 21.08 29.47 9.27
C ILE A 238 19.92 30.48 9.25
N PRO A 239 20.01 31.57 8.46
CA PRO A 239 18.90 32.49 8.25
C PRO A 239 17.64 31.75 7.80
N LEU A 240 16.48 32.17 8.31
CA LEU A 240 15.20 31.50 8.06
C LEU A 240 14.89 31.33 6.56
N ALA A 241 15.26 32.34 5.75
CA ALA A 241 15.11 32.31 4.30
C ALA A 241 15.97 31.22 3.64
N LEU A 242 17.21 31.03 4.09
CA LEU A 242 18.09 29.96 3.59
C LEU A 242 17.60 28.58 4.02
N TYR A 243 17.08 28.46 5.24
CA TYR A 243 16.44 27.23 5.71
C TYR A 243 15.21 26.88 4.85
N TYR A 244 14.35 27.86 4.56
CA TYR A 244 13.20 27.69 3.67
C TYR A 244 13.62 27.24 2.26
N ALA A 245 14.58 27.93 1.64
CA ALA A 245 15.06 27.60 0.30
C ALA A 245 15.69 26.19 0.23
N PHE A 246 16.43 25.80 1.28
CA PHE A 246 16.97 24.45 1.40
C PHE A 246 15.85 23.40 1.47
N CYS A 247 14.85 23.63 2.33
CA CYS A 247 13.69 22.75 2.45
C CYS A 247 12.98 22.60 1.09
N GLU A 248 12.64 23.70 0.42
CA GLU A 248 11.94 23.68 -0.85
C GLU A 248 12.70 22.86 -1.91
N LYS A 249 14.00 23.12 -2.10
CA LYS A 249 14.84 22.38 -3.04
C LYS A 249 14.88 20.88 -2.75
N SER A 250 14.91 20.53 -1.47
CA SER A 250 14.93 19.14 -0.99
C SER A 250 13.64 18.38 -1.26
N TYR A 251 12.51 19.00 -0.93
CA TYR A 251 11.19 18.44 -1.17
C TYR A 251 10.92 18.34 -2.69
N SER A 252 11.31 19.37 -3.47
CA SER A 252 11.14 19.41 -4.93
C SER A 252 11.70 18.18 -5.62
N ARG A 253 12.97 17.87 -5.37
CA ARG A 253 13.63 16.70 -5.98
C ARG A 253 12.92 15.39 -5.65
N THR A 254 12.41 15.25 -4.43
CA THR A 254 11.76 14.00 -3.99
C THR A 254 10.37 13.85 -4.59
N ILE A 255 9.59 14.94 -4.60
CA ILE A 255 8.22 14.97 -5.14
C ILE A 255 8.23 14.80 -6.66
N GLU A 256 9.12 15.50 -7.37
CA GLU A 256 9.27 15.37 -8.83
C GLU A 256 9.68 13.95 -9.24
N LYS A 257 10.64 13.36 -8.52
CA LYS A 257 11.01 11.95 -8.73
C LYS A 257 9.85 11.00 -8.50
N MET A 258 9.02 11.25 -7.49
CA MET A 258 7.81 10.46 -7.24
C MET A 258 6.82 10.58 -8.40
N ASP A 259 6.54 11.80 -8.84
CA ASP A 259 5.63 12.09 -9.95
C ASP A 259 6.03 11.34 -11.24
N VAL A 260 7.30 11.48 -11.64
CA VAL A 260 7.86 10.78 -12.81
C VAL A 260 7.80 9.25 -12.63
N LYS A 261 8.10 8.74 -11.44
CA LYS A 261 8.06 7.30 -11.14
C LYS A 261 6.65 6.74 -11.28
N LEU A 262 5.64 7.45 -10.78
CA LEU A 262 4.23 7.09 -10.90
C LEU A 262 3.78 7.12 -12.37
N LEU A 263 4.10 8.20 -13.10
CA LEU A 263 3.75 8.36 -14.50
C LEU A 263 4.36 7.24 -15.37
N LYS A 264 5.65 6.96 -15.19
CA LYS A 264 6.35 5.88 -15.89
C LYS A 264 5.71 4.51 -15.59
N TYR A 265 5.36 4.25 -14.33
CA TYR A 265 4.72 3.00 -13.94
C TYR A 265 3.32 2.86 -14.54
N TYR A 266 2.50 3.91 -14.50
CA TYR A 266 1.17 3.98 -15.09
C TYR A 266 1.20 3.71 -16.60
N ASN A 267 2.05 4.41 -17.34
CA ASN A 267 2.20 4.23 -18.79
C ASN A 267 2.62 2.78 -19.14
N LYS A 268 3.52 2.20 -18.33
CA LYS A 268 3.92 0.79 -18.48
C LYS A 268 2.79 -0.19 -18.14
N ALA A 269 1.92 0.16 -17.19
CA ALA A 269 0.77 -0.66 -16.82
C ALA A 269 -0.29 -0.67 -17.93
N ILE A 270 -0.58 0.49 -18.53
CA ILE A 270 -1.54 0.65 -19.63
C ILE A 270 -1.08 -0.01 -20.93
N LYS A 271 0.18 0.20 -21.35
CA LYS A 271 0.71 -0.43 -22.58
C LYS A 271 0.57 -1.97 -22.57
N ARG A 272 0.55 -2.58 -21.39
CA ARG A 272 0.39 -4.02 -21.17
C ARG A 272 -1.07 -4.49 -21.08
N GLN A 273 -2.04 -3.59 -21.24
CA GLN A 273 -3.47 -3.93 -21.33
C GLN A 273 -3.97 -3.85 -22.77
N ALA A 274 -3.27 -3.13 -23.65
CA ALA A 274 -3.57 -3.01 -25.07
C ALA A 274 -2.96 -4.12 -25.95
N ILE A 275 -2.26 -5.09 -25.34
CA ILE A 275 -1.66 -6.29 -25.95
C ILE A 275 -2.26 -7.48 -25.22
#